data_AF-A0A4W2GIE7-F1
#
_entry.id   AF-A0A4W2GIE7-F1
#
_cell.length_a   1.000
_cell.length_b   1.000
_cell.length_c   1.000
_cell.angle_alpha   90.00
_cell.angle_beta   90.00
_cell.angle_gamma   90.00
#
_symmetry.space_group_name_H-M   'P 1'
#
loop_
_entity.id
_entity.type
_entity.pdbx_description
1 polymer ?
#
loop_
_entity_poly.entity_id
_entity_poly.type
_entity_poly.pdbx_seq_one_letter_code
_entity_poly.pdbx_strand_id
1 'polypeptide(L)'
;MPDVTPEKHIDEGSGPLTLQARMTCWREDNGHTSASWEFGFNGQLCLLFDSENGYWTMVHSKGRRMKEKWENDRAVMDFFKKVSMGDCQRWYHTSLVRWEKMLKTAASPTEAPLRVNSTATATKHVTCILPVLLSSFIIIVFLG
;
A
#
# COMPACT_ATOMS: atom_id res chain seq x y z
N MET A 1 -28.89 -8.67 -21.12
CA MET A 1 -27.44 -8.54 -20.88
C MET A 1 -26.90 -7.75 -22.04
N PRO A 2 -26.37 -6.52 -21.87
CA PRO A 2 -25.89 -5.77 -23.02
C PRO A 2 -24.66 -6.47 -23.58
N ASP A 3 -24.61 -6.58 -24.91
CA ASP A 3 -23.50 -7.13 -25.66
C ASP A 3 -22.26 -6.26 -25.45
N VAL A 4 -21.35 -6.71 -24.60
CA VAL A 4 -20.08 -6.02 -24.36
C VAL A 4 -19.12 -6.47 -25.44
N THR A 5 -19.19 -5.83 -26.60
CA THR A 5 -18.17 -6.02 -27.64
C THR A 5 -16.82 -5.56 -27.08
N PRO A 6 -15.78 -6.41 -27.06
CA PRO A 6 -14.45 -5.98 -26.64
C PRO A 6 -13.87 -5.09 -27.73
N GLU A 7 -13.76 -3.78 -27.49
CA GLU A 7 -12.90 -2.93 -28.32
C GLU A 7 -11.48 -3.48 -28.28
N LYS A 8 -11.00 -3.89 -29.46
CA LYS A 8 -9.68 -4.45 -29.71
C LYS A 8 -8.66 -3.30 -29.70
N HIS A 9 -8.32 -2.78 -28.52
CA HIS A 9 -7.08 -2.02 -28.35
C HIS A 9 -5.91 -3.00 -28.26
N ILE A 10 -5.62 -3.66 -29.38
CA ILE A 10 -4.36 -4.36 -29.55
C ILE A 10 -3.36 -3.30 -29.97
N ASP A 11 -2.55 -2.87 -29.02
CA ASP A 11 -1.23 -2.32 -29.31
C ASP A 11 -0.42 -3.50 -29.88
N GLU A 12 -0.36 -3.62 -31.21
CA GLU A 12 0.10 -4.79 -31.99
C GLU A 12 1.56 -5.24 -31.75
N GLY A 13 2.23 -4.72 -30.72
CA GLY A 13 3.54 -5.16 -30.26
C GLY A 13 3.71 -5.28 -28.74
N SER A 14 2.70 -4.99 -27.93
CA SER A 14 2.80 -5.12 -26.47
C SER A 14 2.32 -6.52 -26.05
N GLY A 15 3.09 -7.21 -25.20
CA GLY A 15 2.74 -8.54 -24.70
C GLY A 15 1.41 -8.57 -23.92
N PRO A 16 1.10 -9.69 -23.22
CA PRO A 16 -0.15 -9.82 -22.48
C PRO A 16 -0.41 -8.63 -21.56
N LEU A 17 -1.63 -8.07 -21.64
CA LEU A 17 -2.04 -6.97 -20.78
C LEU A 17 -2.16 -7.46 -19.33
N THR A 18 -1.39 -6.88 -18.41
CA THR A 18 -1.43 -7.19 -16.98
C THR A 18 -2.23 -6.13 -16.24
N LEU A 19 -3.27 -6.55 -15.50
CA LEU A 19 -3.97 -5.68 -14.56
C LEU A 19 -3.36 -5.87 -13.17
N GLN A 20 -3.07 -4.75 -12.50
CA GLN A 20 -2.56 -4.71 -11.14
C GLN A 20 -3.50 -3.88 -10.28
N ALA A 21 -3.69 -4.31 -9.03
CA ALA A 21 -4.45 -3.58 -8.04
C ALA A 21 -3.67 -3.52 -6.72
N ARG A 22 -3.67 -2.36 -6.08
CA ARG A 22 -3.08 -2.16 -4.75
C ARG A 22 -4.12 -1.51 -3.85
N MET A 23 -4.48 -2.19 -2.77
CA MET A 23 -5.30 -1.64 -1.70
C MET A 23 -4.38 -1.16 -0.58
N THR A 24 -4.59 0.07 -0.15
CA THR A 24 -3.91 0.65 1.02
C THR A 24 -4.97 1.11 2.00
N CYS A 25 -4.77 0.82 3.27
CA CYS A 25 -5.62 1.30 4.35
C CYS A 25 -4.71 1.71 5.51
N TRP A 26 -5.11 2.76 6.20
CA TRP A 26 -4.36 3.31 7.33
C TRP A 26 -5.31 3.84 8.37
N ARG A 27 -4.80 3.95 9.60
CA ARG A 27 -5.54 4.50 10.73
C ARG A 27 -4.83 5.75 11.25
N GLU A 28 -5.60 6.79 11.47
CA GLU A 28 -5.18 8.04 12.09
C GLU A 28 -5.25 7.95 13.63
N ASP A 29 -4.60 8.88 14.32
CA ASP A 29 -4.53 8.91 15.80
C ASP A 29 -5.91 9.09 16.45
N ASN A 30 -6.85 9.74 15.75
CA ASN A 30 -8.26 9.88 16.16
C ASN A 30 -9.06 8.56 16.03
N GLY A 31 -8.45 7.49 15.54
CA GLY A 31 -9.07 6.19 15.31
C GLY A 31 -9.79 6.05 13.96
N HIS A 32 -9.88 7.13 13.17
CA HIS A 32 -10.43 7.13 11.83
C HIS A 32 -9.61 6.23 10.91
N THR A 33 -10.30 5.46 10.06
CA THR A 33 -9.65 4.54 9.13
C THR A 33 -10.00 4.97 7.71
N SER A 34 -8.97 5.32 6.96
CA SER A 34 -9.08 5.69 5.55
C SER A 34 -8.42 4.63 4.69
N ALA A 35 -8.86 4.55 3.43
CA ALA A 35 -8.31 3.58 2.51
C ALA A 35 -8.53 3.98 1.05
N SER A 36 -7.64 3.48 0.19
CA SER A 36 -7.63 3.74 -1.24
C SER A 36 -7.28 2.49 -2.03
N TRP A 37 -7.74 2.46 -3.28
CA TRP A 37 -7.36 1.47 -4.27
C TRP A 37 -6.70 2.14 -5.46
N GLU A 38 -5.63 1.52 -5.92
CA GLU A 38 -4.91 1.90 -7.12
C GLU A 38 -5.01 0.78 -8.14
N PHE A 39 -5.34 1.12 -9.38
CA PHE A 39 -5.38 0.18 -10.49
C PHE A 39 -4.44 0.62 -11.59
N GLY A 40 -3.70 -0.33 -12.16
CA GLY A 40 -2.76 -0.06 -13.23
C GLY A 40 -2.71 -1.15 -14.27
N PHE A 41 -2.34 -0.78 -15.49
CA PHE A 41 -2.06 -1.71 -16.57
C PHE A 41 -0.57 -1.69 -16.91
N ASN A 42 0.06 -2.85 -16.92
CA ASN A 42 1.50 -2.98 -17.22
C ASN A 42 2.38 -2.05 -16.36
N GLY A 43 2.08 -1.94 -15.06
CA GLY A 43 2.81 -1.05 -14.13
C GLY A 43 2.35 0.41 -14.14
N GLN A 44 1.55 0.84 -15.12
CA GLN A 44 1.11 2.22 -15.24
C GLN A 44 -0.22 2.45 -14.51
N LEU A 45 -0.18 3.24 -13.44
CA LEU A 45 -1.38 3.68 -12.71
C LEU A 45 -2.37 4.37 -13.66
N CYS A 46 -3.63 3.95 -13.63
CA CYS A 46 -4.66 4.48 -14.51
C CYS A 46 -5.94 4.92 -13.80
N LEU A 47 -6.24 4.37 -12.63
CA LEU A 47 -7.47 4.65 -11.89
C LEU A 47 -7.24 4.54 -10.38
N LEU A 48 -7.82 5.49 -9.65
CA LEU A 48 -7.84 5.52 -8.19
C LEU A 48 -9.29 5.43 -7.69
N PHE A 49 -9.51 4.72 -6.60
CA PHE A 49 -10.76 4.74 -5.84
C PHE A 49 -10.47 5.13 -4.40
N ASP A 50 -11.07 6.23 -3.98
CA ASP A 50 -11.13 6.65 -2.59
C ASP A 50 -12.32 5.94 -1.94
N SER A 51 -12.05 5.02 -1.01
CA SER A 51 -13.10 4.23 -0.37
C SER A 51 -13.87 4.99 0.71
N GLU A 52 -13.28 6.06 1.25
CA GLU A 52 -13.89 6.91 2.26
C GLU A 52 -15.03 7.71 1.63
N ASN A 53 -14.73 8.40 0.55
CA ASN A 53 -15.71 9.25 -0.14
C ASN A 53 -16.47 8.50 -1.25
N GLY A 54 -15.95 7.35 -1.70
CA GLY A 54 -16.51 6.57 -2.81
C GLY A 54 -16.20 7.18 -4.19
N TYR A 55 -15.21 8.07 -4.30
CA TYR A 55 -14.90 8.77 -5.55
C TYR A 55 -13.85 8.03 -6.39
N TRP A 56 -14.10 8.03 -7.69
CA TRP A 56 -13.18 7.49 -8.69
C TRP A 56 -12.40 8.59 -9.39
N THR A 57 -11.08 8.54 -9.35
CA THR A 57 -10.21 9.51 -10.03
C THR A 57 -9.45 8.83 -11.17
N MET A 58 -9.71 9.29 -12.41
CA MET A 58 -8.99 8.81 -13.59
C MET A 58 -7.61 9.47 -13.64
N VAL A 59 -6.55 8.66 -13.71
CA VAL A 59 -5.16 9.14 -13.83
C VAL A 59 -4.64 9.01 -15.26
N HIS A 60 -5.07 7.95 -15.96
CA HIS A 60 -4.67 7.69 -17.35
C HIS A 60 -5.87 7.17 -18.16
N SER A 61 -5.90 7.46 -19.46
CA SER A 61 -7.02 7.09 -20.36
C SER A 61 -7.33 5.58 -20.38
N LYS A 62 -6.32 4.73 -20.17
CA LYS A 62 -6.45 3.28 -20.01
C LYS A 62 -7.43 2.85 -18.90
N GLY A 63 -7.66 3.71 -17.89
CA GLY A 63 -8.60 3.45 -16.79
C GLY A 63 -10.05 3.83 -17.11
N ARG A 64 -10.32 4.50 -18.24
CA ARG A 64 -11.66 5.02 -18.58
C ARG A 64 -12.73 3.94 -18.54
N ARG A 65 -12.52 2.84 -19.25
CA ARG A 65 -13.50 1.75 -19.35
C ARG A 65 -13.77 1.07 -18.01
N MET A 66 -12.76 0.99 -17.13
CA MET A 66 -12.93 0.47 -15.78
C MET A 66 -13.80 1.41 -14.96
N LYS A 67 -13.49 2.72 -14.98
CA LYS A 67 -14.27 3.75 -14.29
C LYS A 67 -15.74 3.73 -14.73
N GLU A 68 -16.00 3.78 -16.03
CA GLU A 68 -17.36 3.77 -16.59
C GLU A 68 -18.17 2.55 -16.15
N LYS A 69 -17.53 1.37 -16.05
CA LYS A 69 -18.18 0.14 -15.60
C LYS A 69 -18.42 0.09 -14.10
N TRP A 70 -17.51 0.64 -13.29
CA TRP A 70 -17.50 0.41 -11.85
C TRP A 70 -18.07 1.57 -11.03
N GLU A 71 -18.01 2.81 -11.52
CA GLU A 71 -18.41 4.01 -10.76
C GLU A 71 -19.89 3.98 -10.36
N ASN A 72 -20.75 3.37 -11.18
CA ASN A 72 -22.18 3.22 -10.89
C ASN A 72 -22.58 1.78 -10.51
N ASP A 73 -21.63 0.86 -10.41
CA ASP A 73 -21.89 -0.52 -9.99
C ASP A 73 -21.82 -0.60 -8.45
N ARG A 74 -22.99 -0.66 -7.83
CA ARG A 74 -23.12 -0.76 -6.38
C ARG A 74 -22.40 -1.96 -5.80
N ALA A 75 -22.46 -3.13 -6.45
CA ALA A 75 -21.85 -4.35 -5.91
C ALA A 75 -20.31 -4.22 -5.88
N VAL A 76 -19.74 -3.58 -6.91
CA VAL A 76 -18.31 -3.29 -6.98
C VAL A 76 -17.90 -2.27 -5.92
N MET A 77 -18.66 -1.18 -5.76
CA MET A 77 -18.36 -0.19 -4.72
C MET A 77 -18.47 -0.78 -3.30
N ASP A 78 -19.51 -1.56 -3.04
CA ASP A 78 -19.73 -2.22 -1.74
C ASP A 78 -18.61 -3.22 -1.45
N PHE A 79 -18.13 -3.96 -2.45
CA PHE A 79 -16.97 -4.83 -2.32
C PHE A 79 -15.73 -4.04 -1.89
N PHE A 80 -15.40 -2.96 -2.60
CA PHE A 80 -14.23 -2.16 -2.25
C PHE A 80 -14.35 -1.54 -0.87
N LYS A 81 -15.51 -0.99 -0.49
CA LYS A 81 -15.76 -0.46 0.85
C LYS A 81 -15.66 -1.53 1.94
N LYS A 82 -16.22 -2.72 1.71
CA LYS A 82 -16.14 -3.82 2.68
C LYS A 82 -14.70 -4.25 2.94
N VAL A 83 -13.91 -4.47 1.89
CA VAL A 83 -12.52 -4.89 2.02
C VAL A 83 -11.67 -3.80 2.67
N SER A 84 -11.87 -2.55 2.27
CA SER A 84 -11.04 -1.41 2.69
C SER A 84 -11.39 -0.86 4.07
N MET A 85 -12.66 -0.73 4.42
CA MET A 85 -13.10 -0.16 5.69
C MET A 85 -13.48 -1.23 6.72
N GLY A 86 -13.91 -2.41 6.29
CA GLY A 86 -14.30 -3.51 7.18
C GLY A 86 -13.15 -4.48 7.47
N ASP A 87 -12.72 -5.21 6.45
CA ASP A 87 -11.73 -6.28 6.62
C ASP A 87 -10.37 -5.74 7.03
N CYS A 88 -9.93 -4.62 6.44
CA CYS A 88 -8.70 -3.98 6.87
C CYS A 88 -8.73 -3.54 8.34
N GLN A 89 -9.85 -2.96 8.82
CA GLN A 89 -9.97 -2.56 10.22
C GLN A 89 -9.75 -3.75 11.15
N ARG A 90 -10.31 -4.91 10.78
CA ARG A 90 -10.14 -6.16 11.53
C ARG A 90 -8.70 -6.68 11.49
N TRP A 91 -8.03 -6.57 10.35
CA TRP A 91 -6.61 -6.93 10.22
C TRP A 91 -5.71 -6.04 11.06
N TYR A 92 -5.99 -4.74 11.11
CA TYR A 92 -5.28 -3.79 11.98
C TYR A 92 -5.38 -4.21 13.44
N HIS A 93 -6.59 -4.41 13.95
CA HIS A 93 -6.80 -4.82 15.34
C HIS A 93 -6.10 -6.14 15.67
N THR A 94 -6.24 -7.15 14.80
CA THR A 94 -5.64 -8.48 15.04
C THR A 94 -4.11 -8.42 15.01
N SER A 95 -3.54 -7.66 14.07
CA SER A 95 -2.09 -7.52 13.93
C SER A 95 -1.51 -6.75 15.10
N LEU A 96 -2.08 -5.59 15.47
CA LEU A 96 -1.60 -4.79 16.59
C LEU A 96 -1.63 -5.57 17.90
N VAL A 97 -2.71 -6.31 18.19
CA VAL A 97 -2.78 -7.19 19.37
C VAL A 97 -1.66 -8.23 19.38
N ARG A 98 -1.37 -8.84 18.23
CA ARG A 98 -0.26 -9.81 18.11
C ARG A 98 1.10 -9.14 18.31
N TRP A 99 1.33 -7.97 17.70
CA TRP A 99 2.56 -7.20 17.85
C TRP A 99 2.79 -6.77 19.29
N GLU A 100 1.77 -6.24 19.97
CA GLU A 100 1.85 -5.89 21.39
C GLU A 100 2.20 -7.11 22.27
N LYS A 101 1.57 -8.26 22.01
CA LYS A 101 1.87 -9.49 22.73
C LYS A 101 3.32 -9.90 22.54
N MET A 102 3.82 -9.87 21.30
CA MET A 102 5.23 -10.17 21.00
C MET A 102 6.17 -9.20 21.71
N LEU A 103 5.87 -7.90 21.72
CA LEU A 103 6.68 -6.89 22.41
C LEU A 103 6.68 -7.12 23.94
N LYS A 104 5.53 -7.43 24.54
CA LYS A 104 5.41 -7.76 25.97
C LYS A 104 6.17 -9.05 26.32
N THR A 105 6.16 -10.06 25.45
CA THR A 105 6.94 -11.29 25.62
C THR A 105 8.45 -11.03 25.48
N ALA A 106 8.87 -10.19 24.52
CA ALA A 106 10.29 -9.85 24.34
C ALA A 106 10.83 -8.96 25.47
N ALA A 107 9.98 -8.13 26.08
CA ALA A 107 10.34 -7.30 27.23
C ALA A 107 10.35 -8.07 28.56
N SER A 108 9.78 -9.29 28.62
CA SER A 108 9.89 -10.17 29.78
C SER A 108 11.26 -10.87 29.74
N PRO A 109 12.18 -10.60 30.68
CA PRO A 109 13.41 -11.36 30.75
C PRO A 109 13.05 -12.79 31.14
N THR A 110 13.31 -13.75 30.27
CA THR A 110 13.52 -15.12 30.72
C THR A 110 14.77 -15.09 31.58
N GLU A 111 14.62 -15.18 32.91
CA GLU A 111 15.71 -15.54 33.82
C GLU A 111 16.19 -16.96 33.47
N ALA A 112 17.08 -17.05 32.49
CA ALA A 112 17.97 -18.18 32.32
C ALA A 112 19.33 -17.77 32.90
N PRO A 113 20.03 -18.63 33.65
CA PRO A 113 21.35 -18.29 34.16
C PRO A 113 22.29 -18.02 32.99
N LEU A 114 22.77 -16.78 32.91
CA LEU A 114 23.68 -16.32 31.87
C LEU A 114 25.05 -17.00 32.06
N ARG A 115 25.42 -17.91 31.16
CA ARG A 115 26.83 -18.12 30.84
C ARG A 115 27.02 -18.53 29.39
N VAL A 116 26.96 -17.53 28.51
CA VAL A 116 27.62 -17.62 27.21
C VAL A 116 28.43 -16.34 27.04
N ASN A 117 29.74 -16.49 27.08
CA ASN A 117 30.70 -15.43 26.82
C ASN A 117 30.63 -15.12 25.32
N SER A 118 29.78 -14.18 24.90
CA SER A 118 29.69 -13.77 23.51
C SER A 118 30.35 -12.41 23.35
N THR A 119 31.60 -12.41 22.87
CA THR A 119 32.26 -11.20 22.38
C THR A 119 31.69 -10.89 20.99
N ALA A 120 30.59 -10.15 20.96
CA ALA A 120 30.01 -9.65 19.72
C ALA A 120 30.35 -8.16 19.57
N THR A 121 31.22 -7.85 18.61
CA THR A 121 31.53 -6.47 18.23
C THR A 121 30.27 -5.82 17.65
N ALA A 122 29.78 -4.79 18.34
CA ALA A 122 28.60 -4.02 17.93
C ALA A 122 28.92 -3.17 16.69
N THR A 123 28.43 -3.61 15.53
CA THR A 123 28.50 -2.84 14.28
C THR A 123 27.51 -1.67 14.36
N LYS A 124 28.01 -0.46 14.63
CA LYS A 124 27.24 0.80 14.64
C LYS A 124 26.81 1.18 13.21
N HIS A 125 25.57 0.86 12.84
CA HIS A 125 24.96 1.28 11.56
C HIS A 125 24.53 2.77 11.49
N VAL A 126 24.82 3.57 12.52
CA VAL A 126 24.31 4.94 12.66
C VAL A 126 25.11 5.98 11.84
N THR A 127 26.28 5.62 11.30
CA THR A 127 27.21 6.59 10.67
C THR A 127 26.83 6.99 9.23
N CYS A 128 25.92 6.28 8.56
CA CYS A 128 25.62 6.51 7.13
C CYS A 128 24.46 7.48 6.82
N ILE A 129 23.71 7.95 7.83
CA ILE A 129 22.54 8.82 7.57
C ILE A 129 22.98 10.26 7.27
N LEU A 130 23.96 10.78 8.00
CA LEU A 130 24.43 12.16 7.86
C LEU A 130 25.06 12.48 6.48
N PRO A 131 25.92 11.61 5.91
CA PRO A 131 26.53 11.85 4.61
C PRO A 131 25.52 11.87 3.45
N VAL A 132 24.48 11.03 3.53
CA VAL A 132 23.45 10.90 2.48
C VAL A 132 22.53 12.13 2.44
N LEU A 133 22.20 12.68 3.61
CA LEU A 133 21.40 13.91 3.69
C LEU A 133 22.18 15.13 3.19
N LEU A 134 23.48 15.21 3.53
CA LEU A 134 24.35 16.29 3.08
C LEU A 134 24.57 16.28 1.57
N SER A 135 24.82 15.10 0.97
CA SER A 135 24.99 15.01 -0.49
C SER A 135 23.71 15.37 -1.24
N SER A 136 22.54 14.92 -0.75
CA SER A 136 21.25 15.27 -1.33
C SER A 136 20.97 16.77 -1.29
N PHE A 137 21.30 17.44 -0.16
CA PHE A 137 21.13 18.88 -0.02
C PHE A 137 22.01 19.68 -0.98
N ILE A 138 23.28 19.28 -1.15
CA ILE A 138 24.20 19.94 -2.09
C ILE A 138 23.71 19.81 -3.54
N ILE A 139 23.21 18.62 -3.92
CA ILE A 139 22.67 18.43 -5.28
C ILE A 139 21.47 19.35 -5.53
N ILE A 140 20.56 19.48 -4.57
CA ILE A 140 19.36 20.33 -4.72
C ILE A 140 19.73 21.81 -4.85
N VAL A 141 20.72 22.29 -4.10
CA VAL A 141 21.07 23.73 -4.04
C VAL A 141 21.93 24.18 -5.20
N PHE A 142 22.79 23.31 -5.74
CA PHE A 142 23.79 23.70 -6.74
C PHE A 142 23.50 23.19 -8.16
N LEU A 143 22.62 22.20 -8.34
CA LEU A 143 22.25 21.63 -9.64
C LEU A 143 20.77 21.83 -10.02
N GLY A 144 19.97 22.47 -9.17
CA GLY A 144 18.59 22.90 -9.47
C GLY A 144 18.50 24.40 -9.66
#